data_AF-A0A9P4GRS0-F1
#
_entry.id   AF-A0A9P4GRS0-F1
#
_cell.length_a   1.000
_cell.length_b   1.000
_cell.length_c   1.000
_cell.angle_alpha   90.00
_cell.angle_beta   90.00
_cell.angle_gamma   90.00
#
_symmetry.space_group_name_H-M   'P 1'
#
loop_
_entity.id
_entity.type
_entity.pdbx_description
1 polymer ?
#
loop_
_entity_poly.entity_id
_entity_poly.type
_entity_poly.pdbx_seq_one_letter_code
_entity_poly.pdbx_strand_id
1 'polypeptide(L)'
;MSPAAITSTQPPASNGKTVLPPTPSTKIPAWVQPDLTRLLRVEHRPGSFASRSVSLVNVPAGAIFARISNPTPATCAYSSVQASRDLHIELNCDLVYINHSCKPSLVFDMQRWEVRVHPGLEGGLKEGDELTFFYPSTEWDMAQPFQCLCGSKECRGTISGAKDMPLEVLKQYWLSSHIEELLEEKTTKETNGSSHSS
;
A
#
# COMPACT_ATOMS: atom_id res chain seq x y z
N MET A 1 -25.01 71.79 -20.49
CA MET A 1 -23.63 71.51 -20.04
C MET A 1 -23.40 70.02 -20.16
N SER A 2 -22.29 69.65 -20.80
CA SER A 2 -21.96 68.33 -21.38
C SER A 2 -21.85 67.19 -20.36
N PRO A 3 -22.13 65.93 -20.74
CA PRO A 3 -21.69 64.77 -19.98
C PRO A 3 -20.19 64.50 -20.26
N ALA A 4 -19.42 64.35 -19.19
CA ALA A 4 -18.01 64.01 -19.24
C ALA A 4 -17.80 62.54 -19.61
N ALA A 5 -16.81 62.30 -20.47
CA ALA A 5 -16.38 61.00 -20.96
C ALA A 5 -15.81 60.13 -19.85
N ILE A 6 -16.21 58.86 -19.82
CA ILE A 6 -15.63 57.83 -18.95
C ILE A 6 -14.58 57.09 -19.78
N THR A 7 -13.31 57.33 -19.46
CA THR A 7 -12.17 56.72 -20.13
C THR A 7 -12.10 55.23 -19.81
N SER A 8 -12.25 54.40 -20.84
CA SER A 8 -12.01 52.95 -20.82
C SER A 8 -10.54 52.69 -20.49
N THR A 9 -10.29 52.02 -19.37
CA THR A 9 -8.96 51.45 -19.06
C THR A 9 -9.05 49.94 -19.29
N GLN A 10 -8.41 49.43 -20.33
CA GLN A 10 -8.26 47.99 -20.55
C GLN A 10 -7.38 47.38 -19.43
N PRO A 11 -7.70 46.20 -18.90
CA PRO A 11 -6.77 45.42 -18.10
C PRO A 11 -5.64 44.87 -18.99
N PRO A 12 -4.42 44.69 -18.44
CA PRO A 12 -3.26 44.21 -19.19
C PRO A 12 -3.44 42.76 -19.65
N ALA A 13 -2.84 42.43 -20.79
CA ALA A 13 -2.81 41.10 -21.36
C ALA A 13 -2.16 40.10 -20.40
N SER A 14 -2.98 39.19 -19.86
CA SER A 14 -2.50 38.00 -19.17
C SER A 14 -2.03 36.98 -20.22
N ASN A 15 -0.72 36.88 -20.37
CA ASN A 15 -0.06 35.72 -20.98
C ASN A 15 -0.13 34.54 -20.00
N GLY A 16 -1.32 33.98 -19.83
CA GLY A 16 -1.54 32.73 -19.12
C GLY A 16 -2.22 31.77 -20.08
N LYS A 17 -1.52 30.71 -20.52
CA LYS A 17 -2.15 29.58 -21.19
C LYS A 17 -3.27 29.08 -20.27
N THR A 18 -4.51 29.43 -20.59
CA THR A 18 -5.69 28.96 -19.89
C THR A 18 -5.81 27.47 -20.23
N VAL A 19 -5.27 26.62 -19.36
CA VAL A 19 -5.57 25.19 -19.41
C VAL A 19 -7.04 25.09 -19.02
N LEU A 20 -7.90 24.92 -20.04
CA LEU A 20 -9.32 24.66 -19.84
C LEU A 20 -9.46 23.48 -18.86
N PRO A 21 -10.42 23.53 -17.92
CA PRO A 21 -10.68 22.39 -17.04
C PRO A 21 -11.07 21.17 -17.89
N PRO A 22 -10.67 19.95 -17.48
CA PRO A 22 -11.04 18.75 -18.20
C PRO A 22 -12.57 18.63 -18.28
N THR A 23 -13.05 18.14 -19.42
CA THR A 23 -14.45 17.81 -19.69
C THR A 23 -15.12 17.17 -18.47
N PRO A 24 -16.36 17.55 -18.09
CA PRO A 24 -17.04 16.94 -16.96
C PRO A 24 -17.14 15.42 -17.16
N SER A 25 -16.49 14.66 -16.26
CA SER A 25 -16.58 13.20 -16.24
C SER A 25 -17.85 12.78 -15.53
N THR A 26 -18.66 11.93 -16.18
CA THR A 26 -19.82 11.27 -15.57
C THR A 26 -19.47 9.96 -14.89
N LYS A 27 -18.19 9.53 -14.94
CA LYS A 27 -17.73 8.28 -14.35
C LYS A 27 -17.18 8.53 -12.94
N ILE A 28 -17.76 7.84 -11.97
CA ILE A 28 -17.19 7.76 -10.61
C ILE A 28 -15.83 7.04 -10.70
N PRO A 29 -14.77 7.56 -10.07
CA PRO A 29 -13.48 6.90 -10.06
C PRO A 29 -13.56 5.48 -9.48
N ALA A 30 -12.80 4.54 -10.04
CA ALA A 30 -12.87 3.13 -9.65
C ALA A 30 -12.52 2.89 -8.16
N TRP A 31 -11.72 3.75 -7.55
CA TRP A 31 -11.32 3.62 -6.14
C TRP A 31 -12.41 4.09 -5.14
N VAL A 32 -13.48 4.75 -5.60
CA VAL A 32 -14.58 5.21 -4.71
C VAL A 32 -15.54 4.07 -4.36
N GLN A 33 -15.83 3.20 -5.34
CA GLN A 33 -16.55 1.95 -5.19
C GLN A 33 -15.66 0.86 -5.79
N PRO A 34 -14.78 0.23 -4.97
CA PRO A 34 -13.72 -0.63 -5.49
C PRO A 34 -14.30 -1.88 -6.14
N ASP A 35 -14.56 -1.79 -7.43
CA ASP A 35 -14.63 -2.92 -8.35
C ASP A 35 -13.18 -3.28 -8.70
N LEU A 36 -12.68 -4.36 -8.10
CA LEU A 36 -11.29 -4.78 -8.27
C LEU A 36 -10.93 -5.02 -9.74
N THR A 37 -11.89 -5.42 -10.58
CA THR A 37 -11.67 -5.64 -12.02
C THR A 37 -11.35 -4.35 -12.78
N ARG A 38 -11.70 -3.19 -12.22
CA ARG A 38 -11.35 -1.85 -12.74
C ARG A 38 -10.11 -1.25 -12.08
N LEU A 39 -9.60 -1.87 -11.02
CA LEU A 39 -8.47 -1.37 -10.26
C LEU A 39 -7.18 -2.12 -10.56
N LEU A 40 -7.27 -3.44 -10.76
CA LEU A 40 -6.10 -4.28 -10.99
C LEU A 40 -6.38 -5.38 -12.02
N ARG A 41 -5.30 -5.85 -12.63
CA ARG A 41 -5.28 -7.07 -13.44
C ARG A 41 -4.26 -8.03 -12.86
N VAL A 42 -4.64 -9.29 -12.70
CA VAL A 42 -3.71 -10.37 -12.39
C VAL A 42 -3.07 -10.86 -13.70
N GLU A 43 -1.75 -10.79 -13.78
CA GLU A 43 -0.97 -11.38 -14.85
C GLU A 43 -0.49 -12.77 -14.40
N HIS A 44 -1.14 -13.83 -14.87
CA HIS A 44 -0.70 -15.19 -14.62
C HIS A 44 0.51 -15.53 -15.49
N ARG A 45 1.60 -15.93 -14.85
CA ARG A 45 2.83 -16.34 -15.53
C ARG A 45 3.21 -17.77 -15.13
N PRO A 46 3.82 -18.54 -16.03
CA PRO A 46 4.31 -19.87 -15.69
C PRO A 46 5.46 -19.77 -14.67
N GLY A 47 5.48 -20.71 -13.72
CA GLY A 47 6.46 -20.76 -12.64
C GLY A 47 5.87 -20.45 -11.26
N SER A 48 6.53 -20.92 -10.21
CA SER A 48 6.13 -20.65 -8.83
C SER A 48 6.26 -19.17 -8.52
N PHE A 49 5.23 -18.58 -7.90
CA PHE A 49 5.21 -17.16 -7.49
C PHE A 49 5.38 -16.16 -8.64
N ALA A 50 5.13 -16.58 -9.88
CA ALA A 50 5.34 -15.74 -11.06
C ALA A 50 4.12 -14.88 -11.41
N SER A 51 2.94 -15.19 -10.86
CA SER A 51 1.76 -14.34 -11.02
C SER A 51 1.97 -13.02 -10.30
N ARG A 52 1.49 -11.91 -10.88
CA ARG A 52 1.60 -10.58 -10.27
C ARG A 52 0.36 -9.74 -10.52
N SER A 53 0.11 -8.79 -9.65
CA SER A 53 -0.97 -7.81 -9.80
C SER A 53 -0.44 -6.50 -10.37
N VAL A 54 -1.16 -5.93 -11.34
CA VAL A 54 -0.79 -4.68 -12.02
C VAL A 54 -1.92 -3.67 -11.87
N SER A 55 -1.59 -2.43 -11.56
CA SER A 55 -2.56 -1.34 -11.45
C SER A 55 -3.18 -1.01 -12.81
N LEU A 56 -4.50 -0.80 -12.84
CA LEU A 56 -5.24 -0.30 -13.99
C LEU A 56 -5.59 1.20 -13.86
N VAL A 57 -5.12 1.85 -12.80
CA VAL A 57 -5.49 3.23 -12.46
C VAL A 57 -4.31 4.04 -11.93
N ASN A 58 -4.42 5.36 -12.06
CA ASN A 58 -3.55 6.30 -11.35
C ASN A 58 -4.19 6.65 -10.00
N VAL A 59 -3.46 6.51 -8.89
CA VAL A 59 -3.96 6.79 -7.54
C VAL A 59 -2.90 7.59 -6.76
N PRO A 60 -3.25 8.75 -6.18
CA PRO A 60 -2.30 9.55 -5.40
C PRO A 60 -1.72 8.79 -4.21
N ALA A 61 -0.49 9.17 -3.80
CA ALA A 61 0.14 8.62 -2.61
C ALA A 61 -0.76 8.78 -1.37
N GLY A 62 -0.82 7.75 -0.54
CA GLY A 62 -1.63 7.72 0.67
C GLY A 62 -3.14 7.56 0.44
N ALA A 63 -3.66 7.64 -0.79
CA ALA A 63 -5.08 7.42 -1.06
C ALA A 63 -5.46 5.93 -0.98
N ILE A 64 -6.75 5.65 -0.79
CA ILE A 64 -7.28 4.28 -0.79
C ILE A 64 -7.20 3.74 -2.21
N PHE A 65 -6.57 2.58 -2.35
CA PHE A 65 -6.56 1.79 -3.59
C PHE A 65 -7.79 0.87 -3.63
N ALA A 66 -7.99 0.07 -2.59
CA ALA A 66 -9.12 -0.85 -2.46
C ALA A 66 -9.56 -1.00 -1.00
N ARG A 67 -10.79 -1.50 -0.78
CA ARG A 67 -11.27 -1.91 0.56
C ARG A 67 -11.28 -3.43 0.66
N ILE A 68 -11.02 -3.97 1.84
CA ILE A 68 -11.13 -5.39 2.15
C ILE A 68 -12.54 -5.63 2.68
N SER A 69 -13.45 -6.07 1.81
CA SER A 69 -14.89 -6.08 2.12
C SER A 69 -15.46 -7.42 2.59
N ASN A 70 -14.90 -8.55 2.12
CA ASN A 70 -15.46 -9.88 2.38
C ASN A 70 -14.41 -10.87 2.94
N PRO A 71 -13.58 -10.49 3.93
CA PRO A 71 -12.59 -11.41 4.48
C PRO A 71 -13.27 -12.53 5.29
N THR A 72 -12.64 -13.70 5.33
CA THR A 72 -13.05 -14.79 6.22
C THR A 72 -11.90 -15.21 7.12
N PRO A 73 -12.12 -15.55 8.40
CA PRO A 73 -11.08 -16.09 9.26
C PRO A 73 -10.40 -17.31 8.63
N ALA A 74 -9.10 -17.42 8.84
CA ALA A 74 -8.26 -18.45 8.26
C ALA A 74 -7.19 -18.90 9.25
N THR A 75 -6.61 -20.07 9.00
CA THR A 75 -5.34 -20.45 9.61
C THR A 75 -4.19 -19.73 8.92
N CYS A 76 -3.07 -19.55 9.63
CA CYS A 76 -1.84 -19.02 9.02
C CYS A 76 -1.42 -19.94 7.86
N ALA A 77 -1.35 -19.37 6.66
CA ALA A 77 -1.10 -20.05 5.40
C ALA A 77 -0.43 -19.07 4.43
N TYR A 78 0.12 -19.58 3.34
CA TYR A 78 0.74 -18.75 2.29
C TYR A 78 -0.24 -17.73 1.67
N SER A 79 -1.54 -18.06 1.59
CA SER A 79 -2.58 -17.19 1.03
C SER A 79 -3.20 -16.22 2.02
N SER A 80 -2.99 -16.43 3.34
CA SER A 80 -3.66 -15.66 4.37
C SER A 80 -2.84 -14.46 4.81
N VAL A 81 -3.53 -13.41 5.28
CA VAL A 81 -2.92 -12.18 5.80
C VAL A 81 -3.22 -12.08 7.29
N GLN A 82 -2.25 -11.69 8.11
CA GLN A 82 -2.46 -11.45 9.52
C GLN A 82 -3.13 -10.07 9.71
N ALA A 83 -4.36 -10.08 10.20
CA ALA A 83 -5.18 -8.89 10.40
C ALA A 83 -5.15 -8.34 11.83
N SER A 84 -4.75 -9.16 12.79
CA SER A 84 -4.47 -8.77 14.18
C SER A 84 -3.56 -9.81 14.84
N ARG A 85 -3.24 -9.65 16.12
CA ARG A 85 -2.42 -10.60 16.89
C ARG A 85 -2.82 -12.06 16.65
N ASP A 86 -4.11 -12.36 16.78
CA ASP A 86 -4.64 -13.72 16.81
C ASP A 86 -5.59 -14.03 15.63
N LEU A 87 -5.56 -13.20 14.58
CA LEU A 87 -6.45 -13.35 13.42
C LEU A 87 -5.66 -13.36 12.12
N HIS A 88 -5.77 -14.47 11.39
CA HIS A 88 -5.49 -14.52 9.96
C HIS A 88 -6.79 -14.51 9.17
N ILE A 89 -6.74 -13.96 7.96
CA ILE A 89 -7.88 -13.89 7.04
C ILE A 89 -7.50 -14.40 5.66
N GLU A 90 -8.46 -15.01 4.97
CA GLU A 90 -8.46 -15.08 3.51
C GLU A 90 -9.13 -13.81 2.97
N LEU A 91 -8.51 -13.19 1.96
CA LEU A 91 -9.03 -11.96 1.33
C LEU A 91 -10.24 -12.22 0.43
N ASN A 92 -10.40 -13.47 -0.04
CA ASN A 92 -11.47 -13.91 -0.94
C ASN A 92 -11.61 -13.08 -2.22
N CYS A 93 -10.52 -12.50 -2.71
CA CYS A 93 -10.48 -11.68 -3.92
C CYS A 93 -9.04 -11.58 -4.48
N ASP A 94 -8.91 -10.96 -5.65
CA ASP A 94 -7.65 -10.87 -6.39
C ASP A 94 -6.52 -10.11 -5.68
N LEU A 95 -6.82 -9.41 -4.58
CA LEU A 95 -5.79 -8.80 -3.72
C LEU A 95 -4.78 -9.84 -3.19
N VAL A 96 -5.15 -11.12 -3.15
CA VAL A 96 -4.24 -12.25 -2.79
C VAL A 96 -3.04 -12.39 -3.73
N TYR A 97 -3.10 -11.83 -4.94
CA TYR A 97 -2.01 -11.88 -5.92
C TYR A 97 -1.07 -10.66 -5.84
N ILE A 98 -1.19 -9.81 -4.81
CA ILE A 98 -0.27 -8.69 -4.59
C ILE A 98 1.00 -9.23 -3.94
N ASN A 99 2.11 -9.13 -4.65
CA ASN A 99 3.38 -9.72 -4.24
C ASN A 99 4.14 -8.87 -3.20
N HIS A 100 5.17 -9.48 -2.62
CA HIS A 100 6.10 -8.78 -1.76
C HIS A 100 7.02 -7.83 -2.54
N SER A 101 7.30 -6.65 -1.97
CA SER A 101 8.48 -5.84 -2.32
C SER A 101 9.10 -5.19 -1.08
N CYS A 102 10.43 -5.13 -1.04
CA CYS A 102 11.16 -4.35 -0.04
C CYS A 102 11.10 -2.84 -0.29
N LYS A 103 10.57 -2.41 -1.45
CA LYS A 103 10.18 -1.03 -1.77
C LYS A 103 8.72 -1.07 -2.28
N PRO A 104 7.74 -1.15 -1.37
CA PRO A 104 6.36 -1.45 -1.73
C PRO A 104 5.64 -0.27 -2.38
N SER A 105 4.68 -0.57 -3.25
CA SER A 105 3.75 0.43 -3.82
C SER A 105 2.51 0.66 -2.95
N LEU A 106 2.16 -0.32 -2.12
CA LEU A 106 0.93 -0.36 -1.32
C LEU A 106 1.21 -0.61 0.16
N VAL A 107 0.23 -0.26 0.98
CA VAL A 107 0.13 -0.55 2.42
C VAL A 107 -1.18 -1.29 2.66
N PHE A 108 -1.11 -2.36 3.44
CA PHE A 108 -2.25 -3.13 3.91
C PHE A 108 -2.62 -2.64 5.31
N ASP A 109 -3.56 -1.70 5.41
CA ASP A 109 -4.05 -1.13 6.66
C ASP A 109 -5.16 -2.03 7.23
N MET A 110 -4.75 -3.00 8.05
CA MET A 110 -5.67 -3.98 8.65
C MET A 110 -6.59 -3.36 9.72
N GLN A 111 -6.19 -2.26 10.33
CA GLN A 111 -7.03 -1.54 11.30
C GLN A 111 -8.23 -0.87 10.61
N ARG A 112 -8.02 -0.37 9.39
CA ARG A 112 -9.07 0.28 8.58
C ARG A 112 -9.74 -0.64 7.56
N TRP A 113 -9.23 -1.86 7.38
CA TRP A 113 -9.66 -2.78 6.32
C TRP A 113 -9.49 -2.17 4.92
N GLU A 114 -8.35 -1.51 4.70
CA GLU A 114 -8.05 -0.77 3.48
C GLU A 114 -6.68 -1.18 2.91
N VAL A 115 -6.61 -1.27 1.58
CA VAL A 115 -5.34 -1.26 0.85
C VAL A 115 -5.14 0.15 0.34
N ARG A 116 -4.02 0.77 0.70
CA ARG A 116 -3.71 2.18 0.41
C ARG A 116 -2.45 2.28 -0.44
N VAL A 117 -2.35 3.29 -1.28
CA VAL A 117 -1.08 3.61 -1.94
C VAL A 117 -0.08 4.03 -0.88
N HIS A 118 1.13 3.49 -0.94
CA HIS A 118 2.17 3.82 0.04
C HIS A 118 2.38 5.34 0.11
N PRO A 119 2.33 5.96 1.30
CA PRO A 119 2.36 7.42 1.43
C PRO A 119 3.68 8.03 0.96
N GLY A 120 4.77 7.28 1.03
CA GLY A 120 6.09 7.67 0.50
C GLY A 120 6.29 7.39 -1.00
N LEU A 121 5.29 6.89 -1.74
CA LEU A 121 5.42 6.65 -3.17
C LEU A 121 5.29 7.98 -3.93
N GLU A 122 6.42 8.63 -4.19
CA GLU A 122 6.46 9.91 -4.92
C GLU A 122 5.73 9.82 -6.27
N GLY A 123 4.86 10.79 -6.54
CA GLY A 123 4.02 10.80 -7.74
C GLY A 123 2.78 9.91 -7.64
N GLY A 124 2.64 9.07 -6.62
CA GLY A 124 1.55 8.11 -6.46
C GLY A 124 1.67 6.90 -7.39
N LEU A 125 0.71 5.98 -7.26
CA LEU A 125 0.61 4.78 -8.08
C LEU A 125 0.17 5.13 -9.50
N LYS A 126 0.77 4.52 -10.51
CA LYS A 126 0.43 4.69 -11.92
C LYS A 126 -0.21 3.44 -12.51
N GLU A 127 -1.01 3.65 -13.54
CA GLU A 127 -1.46 2.56 -14.40
C GLU A 127 -0.25 1.83 -14.98
N GLY A 128 -0.26 0.50 -14.93
CA GLY A 128 0.85 -0.34 -15.36
C GLY A 128 1.89 -0.65 -14.27
N ASP A 129 1.85 0.04 -13.12
CA ASP A 129 2.72 -0.27 -12.00
C ASP A 129 2.37 -1.64 -11.40
N GLU A 130 3.40 -2.39 -10.99
CA GLU A 130 3.20 -3.61 -10.22
C GLU A 130 2.75 -3.29 -8.80
N LEU A 131 1.69 -3.96 -8.36
CA LEU A 131 1.15 -3.83 -7.02
C LEU A 131 1.92 -4.75 -6.09
N THR A 132 2.59 -4.14 -5.11
CA THR A 132 3.35 -4.84 -4.09
C THR A 132 3.17 -4.23 -2.71
N PHE A 133 3.30 -5.04 -1.66
CA PHE A 133 3.38 -4.57 -0.28
C PHE A 133 4.51 -5.25 0.49
N PHE A 134 4.86 -4.71 1.65
CA PHE A 134 5.91 -5.28 2.48
C PHE A 134 5.30 -6.30 3.44
N TYR A 135 5.37 -7.60 3.13
CA TYR A 135 4.71 -8.63 3.93
C TYR A 135 4.97 -8.55 5.46
N PRO A 136 6.20 -8.29 5.95
CA PRO A 136 6.42 -8.11 7.39
C PRO A 136 5.70 -6.90 8.03
N SER A 137 5.06 -6.02 7.25
CA SER A 137 4.18 -4.97 7.79
C SER A 137 2.88 -5.50 8.39
N THR A 138 2.46 -6.69 7.99
CA THR A 138 1.27 -7.38 8.52
C THR A 138 1.66 -8.69 9.18
N GLU A 139 2.70 -9.36 8.70
CA GLU A 139 3.02 -10.73 9.11
C GLU A 139 4.11 -10.78 10.19
N TRP A 140 3.75 -11.24 11.38
CA TRP A 140 4.70 -11.48 12.47
C TRP A 140 5.63 -12.65 12.15
N ASP A 141 5.03 -13.76 11.75
CA ASP A 141 5.69 -15.00 11.37
C ASP A 141 5.08 -15.51 10.07
N MET A 142 5.90 -15.66 9.03
CA MET A 142 5.41 -16.17 7.76
C MET A 142 5.25 -17.68 7.80
N ALA A 143 4.09 -18.19 7.37
CA ALA A 143 3.86 -19.63 7.18
C ALA A 143 4.92 -20.29 6.29
N GLN A 144 5.42 -19.54 5.30
CA GLN A 144 6.44 -19.98 4.34
C GLN A 144 7.43 -18.85 4.06
N PRO A 145 8.58 -18.80 4.75
CA PRO A 145 9.66 -17.90 4.41
C PRO A 145 10.18 -18.13 2.99
N PHE A 146 10.62 -17.07 2.32
CA PHE A 146 11.06 -17.14 0.92
C PHE A 146 12.23 -16.19 0.61
N GLN A 147 12.96 -16.50 -0.47
CA GLN A 147 13.98 -15.60 -1.02
C GLN A 147 13.30 -14.49 -1.84
N CYS A 148 13.48 -13.23 -1.44
CA CYS A 148 12.90 -12.10 -2.16
C CYS A 148 13.54 -11.89 -3.53
N LEU A 149 12.69 -11.70 -4.53
CA LEU A 149 13.05 -11.44 -5.92
C LEU A 149 12.58 -10.06 -6.41
N CYS A 150 12.29 -9.12 -5.50
CA CYS A 150 11.69 -7.82 -5.85
C CYS A 150 12.59 -6.90 -6.69
N GLY A 151 13.90 -7.18 -6.77
CA GLY A 151 14.86 -6.40 -7.57
C GLY A 151 15.16 -4.99 -7.03
N SER A 152 14.59 -4.58 -5.88
CA SER A 152 14.91 -3.31 -5.24
C SER A 152 16.39 -3.25 -4.82
N LYS A 153 17.00 -2.05 -4.89
CA LYS A 153 18.35 -1.80 -4.37
C LYS A 153 18.46 -2.02 -2.85
N GLU A 154 17.34 -1.92 -2.15
CA GLU A 154 17.23 -2.11 -0.70
C GLU A 154 16.56 -3.45 -0.36
N CYS A 155 16.71 -4.45 -1.24
CA CYS A 155 16.17 -5.78 -1.03
C CYS A 155 16.73 -6.39 0.26
N ARG A 156 15.85 -6.98 1.08
CA ARG A 156 16.19 -7.59 2.37
C ARG A 156 16.59 -9.06 2.27
N GLY A 157 16.63 -9.62 1.06
CA GLY A 157 16.98 -11.02 0.85
C GLY A 157 15.86 -11.94 1.32
N THR A 158 16.06 -12.71 2.38
CA THR A 158 15.04 -13.63 2.89
C THR A 158 13.95 -12.90 3.66
N ILE A 159 12.69 -13.23 3.40
CA ILE A 159 11.53 -12.69 4.11
C ILE A 159 10.90 -13.82 4.94
N SER A 160 10.85 -13.65 6.27
CA SER A 160 10.27 -14.63 7.22
C SER A 160 9.24 -14.05 8.18
N GLY A 161 8.89 -12.76 8.03
CA GLY A 161 8.01 -12.03 8.95
C GLY A 161 8.76 -11.02 9.81
N ALA A 162 8.01 -10.22 10.57
CA ALA A 162 8.56 -9.14 11.39
C ALA A 162 9.39 -9.66 12.57
N LYS A 163 9.05 -10.82 13.13
CA LYS A 163 9.66 -11.34 14.36
C LYS A 163 11.18 -11.52 14.25
N ASP A 164 11.69 -11.84 13.06
CA ASP A 164 13.11 -12.16 12.82
C ASP A 164 13.89 -11.01 12.21
N MET A 165 13.23 -9.88 11.91
CA MET A 165 13.87 -8.76 11.23
C MET A 165 14.43 -7.74 12.23
N PRO A 166 15.60 -7.12 11.96
CA PRO A 166 16.14 -6.08 12.83
C PRO A 166 15.17 -4.89 12.98
N LEU A 167 14.99 -4.41 14.20
CA LEU A 167 14.08 -3.30 14.50
C LEU A 167 14.40 -2.04 13.70
N GLU A 168 15.69 -1.73 13.50
CA GLU A 168 16.13 -0.57 12.71
C GLU A 168 15.77 -0.67 11.21
N VAL A 169 15.56 -1.89 10.71
CA VAL A 169 15.03 -2.11 9.37
C VAL A 169 13.52 -1.90 9.36
N LEU A 170 12.81 -2.49 10.32
CA LEU A 170 11.34 -2.39 10.43
C LEU A 170 10.85 -0.94 10.59
N LYS A 171 11.59 -0.10 11.32
CA LYS A 171 11.32 1.34 11.48
C LYS A 171 11.30 2.13 10.17
N GLN A 172 11.82 1.57 9.08
CA GLN A 172 11.81 2.21 7.75
C GLN A 172 10.51 1.95 6.98
N TYR A 173 9.64 1.06 7.51
CA TYR A 173 8.40 0.65 6.88
C TYR A 173 7.21 1.13 7.68
N TRP A 174 6.07 1.27 7.00
CA TRP A 174 4.79 1.27 7.67
C TRP A 174 4.53 -0.13 8.23
N LEU A 175 4.07 -0.22 9.48
CA LEU A 175 3.70 -1.46 10.15
C LEU A 175 2.25 -1.38 10.63
N SER A 176 1.55 -2.51 10.60
CA SER A 176 0.24 -2.63 11.22
C SER A 176 0.37 -2.56 12.74
N SER A 177 -0.65 -2.04 13.42
CA SER A 177 -0.62 -1.84 14.87
C SER A 177 -0.29 -3.12 15.64
N HIS A 178 -0.82 -4.27 15.21
CA HIS A 178 -0.54 -5.55 15.87
C HIS A 178 0.92 -6.00 15.74
N ILE A 179 1.63 -5.57 14.69
CA ILE A 179 3.07 -5.84 14.54
C ILE A 179 3.87 -4.94 15.47
N GLU A 180 3.50 -3.67 15.58
CA GLU A 180 4.13 -2.75 16.54
C GLU A 180 3.99 -3.24 17.98
N GLU A 181 2.78 -3.68 18.37
CA GLU A 181 2.50 -4.27 19.68
C GLU A 181 3.35 -5.53 19.94
N LEU A 182 3.44 -6.44 18.97
CA LEU A 182 4.25 -7.66 19.09
C LEU A 182 5.76 -7.36 19.22
N LEU A 183 6.26 -6.33 18.52
CA LEU A 183 7.65 -5.89 18.63
C LEU A 183 7.97 -5.30 20.00
N GLU A 184 7.07 -4.48 20.54
CA GLU A 184 7.20 -3.89 21.88
C GLU A 184 7.22 -4.97 22.97
N GLU A 185 6.32 -5.95 22.89
CA GLU A 185 6.30 -7.10 23.80
C GLU A 185 7.60 -7.90 23.75
N LYS A 186 8.09 -8.19 22.53
CA LYS A 186 9.34 -8.93 22.33
C LYS A 186 10.51 -8.20 22.97
N THR A 187 10.63 -6.90 22.72
CA THR A 187 11.71 -6.07 23.24
C THR A 187 11.67 -6.00 24.77
N THR A 188 10.48 -5.83 25.36
CA THR A 188 10.29 -5.81 26.82
C THR A 188 10.69 -7.14 27.48
N LYS A 189 10.38 -8.27 26.84
CA LYS A 189 10.78 -9.61 27.32
C LYS A 189 12.29 -9.80 27.27
N GLU A 190 12.95 -9.34 26.20
CA GLU A 190 14.40 -9.40 26.06
C GLU A 190 15.11 -8.55 27.12
N THR A 191 14.66 -7.30 27.37
CA THR A 191 15.24 -6.44 28.40
C THR A 191 15.07 -7.01 29.81
N ASN A 192 13.91 -7.59 30.11
CA ASN A 192 13.64 -8.19 31.41
C ASN A 192 14.41 -9.51 31.61
N GLY A 193 14.58 -10.33 30.57
CA GLY A 193 15.36 -11.56 30.62
C GLY A 193 16.87 -11.33 30.80
N SER A 194 17.43 -10.26 30.22
CA SER A 194 18.83 -9.89 30.42
C SER A 194 19.14 -9.39 31.84
N SER A 195 18.15 -8.82 32.55
CA SER A 195 18.31 -8.31 33.92
C SER A 195 18.38 -9.39 35.01
N HIS A 196 17.93 -10.62 34.72
CA HIS A 196 17.92 -11.75 35.67
C HIS A 196 19.04 -12.78 35.42
N SER A 197 19.94 -12.50 34.47
CA SER A 197 21.03 -13.40 34.06
C SER A 197 22.44 -12.88 34.39
N SER A 198 22.55 -11.89 35.29
CA SER A 198 23.83 -11.30 35.74
C SER A 198 24.09 -11.59 37.21
#